data_AF-A0A1G4M8H0-F1
#
_entry.id   AF-A0A1G4M8H0-F1
#
_cell.length_a   1.000
_cell.length_b   1.000
_cell.length_c   1.000
_cell.angle_alpha   90.00
_cell.angle_beta   90.00
_cell.angle_gamma   90.00
#
_symmetry.space_group_name_H-M   'P 1'
#
loop_
_entity.id
_entity.type
_entity.pdbx_description
1 polymer ?
#
loop_
_entity_poly.entity_id
_entity_poly.type
_entity_poly.pdbx_seq_one_letter_code
_entity_poly.pdbx_strand_id
1 'polypeptide(L)'
;MLHKQRIASLFGAIVVIALWYMFSSNKLSYATTNDPDLLKSTPIPQQQKVAAIMPAMPDPEAKKELGRAAWKYFHTLLARYPDEPSEQEREKLTTFLHLYAELYPCGECSVHFVNALKKYPPQTSSRFAAAMWGCHIHNKVNAFLEKPEYDCTKILEDYDCGCGDENGKISDALKLNGVSLEKEGKQGG
;
A
#
# COMPACT_ATOMS: atom_id res chain seq x y z
N MET A 1 17.87 53.77 15.05
CA MET A 1 17.15 52.77 14.22
C MET A 1 18.05 51.65 13.69
N LEU A 2 19.19 51.97 13.07
CA LEU A 2 20.14 50.99 12.50
C LEU A 2 20.64 49.90 13.46
N HIS A 3 20.80 50.19 14.75
CA HIS A 3 21.30 49.21 15.73
C HIS A 3 20.28 48.10 16.05
N LYS A 4 18.98 48.44 16.15
CA LYS A 4 17.90 47.45 16.35
C LYS A 4 17.76 46.51 15.14
N GLN A 5 17.94 47.03 13.93
CA GLN A 5 17.87 46.25 12.70
C GLN A 5 19.05 45.27 12.55
N ARG A 6 20.25 45.69 12.99
CA ARG A 6 21.43 44.82 13.07
C ARG A 6 21.29 43.71 14.10
N ILE A 7 20.71 44.01 15.28
CA ILE A 7 20.46 43.01 16.34
C ILE A 7 19.41 41.99 15.88
N ALA A 8 18.32 42.43 15.25
CA ALA A 8 17.29 41.53 14.71
C ALA A 8 17.86 40.61 13.61
N SER A 9 18.74 41.13 12.75
CA SER A 9 19.40 40.35 11.69
C SER A 9 20.36 39.30 12.26
N LEU A 10 21.11 39.64 13.32
CA LEU A 10 22.00 38.71 14.01
C LEU A 10 21.21 37.57 14.68
N PHE A 11 20.09 37.89 15.35
CA PHE A 11 19.23 36.88 15.94
C PHE A 11 18.62 35.95 14.88
N GLY A 12 18.16 36.50 13.75
CA GLY A 12 17.68 35.70 12.63
C GLY A 12 18.73 34.73 12.08
N ALA A 13 19.98 35.19 11.92
CA ALA A 13 21.08 34.35 11.45
C ALA A 13 21.40 33.21 12.44
N ILE A 14 21.41 33.49 13.75
CA ILE A 14 21.65 32.47 14.78
C ILE A 14 20.57 31.40 14.77
N VAL A 15 19.30 31.78 14.63
CA VAL A 15 18.18 30.82 14.56
C VAL A 15 18.28 29.94 13.32
N VAL A 16 18.62 30.50 12.16
CA VAL A 16 18.81 29.73 10.92
C VAL A 16 19.98 28.76 11.03
N ILE A 17 21.11 29.18 11.64
CA ILE A 17 22.27 28.31 11.86
C ILE A 17 21.93 27.19 12.84
N ALA A 18 21.19 27.48 13.92
CA ALA A 18 20.77 26.48 14.89
C ALA A 18 19.80 25.47 14.28
N LEU A 19 18.84 25.92 13.48
CA LEU A 19 17.94 25.04 12.73
C LEU A 19 18.71 24.20 11.72
N TRP A 20 19.66 24.78 10.98
CA TRP A 20 20.50 24.03 10.06
C TRP A 20 21.30 22.95 10.79
N TYR A 21 21.88 23.26 11.96
CA TYR A 21 22.63 22.29 12.74
C TYR A 21 21.74 21.16 13.28
N MET A 22 20.56 21.50 13.80
CA MET A 22 19.58 20.53 14.32
C MET A 22 19.02 19.63 13.22
N PHE A 23 18.79 20.15 12.01
CA PHE A 23 18.26 19.37 10.89
C PHE A 23 19.35 18.67 10.06
N SER A 24 20.60 19.15 10.08
CA SER A 24 21.74 18.53 9.38
C SER A 24 22.40 17.41 10.20
N SER A 25 22.17 17.33 11.51
CA SER A 25 22.75 16.27 12.36
C SER A 25 21.89 15.01 12.44
N ASN A 26 20.73 14.95 11.78
CA ASN A 26 20.10 13.68 11.45
C ASN A 26 20.95 12.99 10.38
N LYS A 27 21.81 12.06 10.81
CA LYS A 27 22.47 11.11 9.91
C LYS A 27 21.41 10.28 9.20
N LEU A 28 21.05 10.73 8.01
CA LEU A 28 20.27 9.99 7.04
C LEU A 28 21.14 8.79 6.61
N SER A 29 20.84 7.61 7.14
CA SER A 29 21.49 6.37 6.73
C SER A 29 21.05 6.04 5.29
N TYR A 30 21.79 6.57 4.32
CA TYR A 30 21.75 6.08 2.94
C TYR A 30 22.94 5.15 2.75
N ALA A 31 22.72 3.87 2.99
CA ALA A 31 23.57 2.84 2.42
C ALA A 31 23.38 2.87 0.90
N THR A 32 24.43 3.26 0.18
CA THR A 32 24.45 3.21 -1.29
C THR A 32 24.82 1.79 -1.71
N THR A 33 23.96 1.14 -2.50
CA THR A 33 24.13 -0.21 -3.01
C THR A 33 25.10 -0.23 -4.20
N ASN A 34 26.40 -0.16 -3.95
CA ASN A 34 27.43 -0.41 -4.98
C ASN A 34 28.69 -1.03 -4.37
N ASP A 35 28.53 -2.03 -3.51
CA ASP A 35 29.66 -2.85 -3.03
C ASP A 35 29.60 -4.24 -3.69
N PRO A 36 30.51 -4.57 -4.63
CA PRO A 36 30.46 -5.83 -5.38
C PRO A 36 30.90 -7.07 -4.59
N ASP A 37 31.29 -6.96 -3.31
CA ASP A 37 31.82 -8.10 -2.54
C ASP A 37 30.79 -8.83 -1.64
N LEU A 38 29.48 -8.52 -1.78
CA LEU A 38 28.40 -9.12 -0.99
C LEU A 38 27.79 -10.42 -1.56
N LEU A 39 28.43 -11.03 -2.57
CA LEU A 39 27.99 -12.29 -3.18
C LEU A 39 28.58 -13.56 -2.53
N LYS A 40 29.21 -13.45 -1.36
CA LYS A 40 29.56 -14.64 -0.57
C LYS A 40 28.42 -15.02 0.36
N SER A 41 27.66 -16.01 -0.13
CA SER A 41 26.71 -16.86 0.58
C SER A 41 27.05 -17.02 2.07
N THR A 42 26.35 -16.27 2.90
CA THR A 42 26.34 -16.46 4.35
C THR A 42 24.89 -16.76 4.75
N PRO A 43 24.60 -17.79 5.58
CA PRO A 43 23.24 -18.05 6.03
C PRO A 43 22.74 -16.83 6.79
N ILE A 44 21.59 -16.28 6.37
CA ILE A 44 21.00 -15.08 6.96
C ILE A 44 20.78 -15.32 8.46
N PRO A 45 21.38 -14.53 9.37
CA PRO A 45 21.08 -14.58 10.79
C PRO A 45 19.59 -14.28 11.02
N GLN A 46 18.95 -15.11 11.82
CA GLN A 46 17.50 -15.23 12.03
C GLN A 46 16.80 -14.02 12.67
N GLN A 47 17.37 -12.82 12.62
CA GLN A 47 17.06 -11.75 13.56
C GLN A 47 16.75 -10.42 12.87
N GLN A 48 15.75 -10.42 11.99
CA GLN A 48 14.72 -9.36 11.91
C GLN A 48 13.56 -9.80 11.01
N LYS A 49 13.06 -11.03 11.20
CA LYS A 49 11.81 -11.44 10.56
C LYS A 49 10.69 -10.87 11.42
N VAL A 50 9.92 -9.91 10.92
CA VAL A 50 8.57 -9.70 11.48
C VAL A 50 7.91 -11.07 11.36
N ALA A 51 7.72 -11.76 12.48
CA ALA A 51 7.20 -13.12 12.47
C ALA A 51 5.76 -13.01 11.96
N ALA A 52 5.50 -13.56 10.76
CA ALA A 52 4.14 -13.68 10.26
C ALA A 52 3.32 -14.50 11.25
N ILE A 53 2.06 -14.11 11.46
CA ILE A 53 1.11 -14.85 12.31
C ILE A 53 0.83 -16.22 11.67
N MET A 54 0.62 -16.23 10.35
CA MET A 54 0.33 -17.41 9.56
C MET A 54 1.62 -18.12 9.09
N PRO A 55 1.63 -19.46 8.96
CA PRO A 55 2.78 -20.19 8.46
C PRO A 55 3.04 -19.93 6.96
N ALA A 56 4.17 -20.42 6.45
CA ALA A 56 4.48 -20.33 5.03
C ALA A 56 3.50 -21.15 4.17
N MET A 57 3.27 -20.72 2.93
CA MET A 57 2.39 -21.42 1.97
C MET A 57 3.22 -21.97 0.79
N PRO A 58 3.72 -23.21 0.86
CA PRO A 58 4.64 -23.73 -0.15
C PRO A 58 3.96 -24.15 -1.45
N ASP A 59 2.66 -24.49 -1.44
CA ASP A 59 1.92 -24.89 -2.64
C ASP A 59 1.67 -23.65 -3.54
N PRO A 60 2.28 -23.61 -4.74
CA PRO A 60 2.16 -22.46 -5.64
C PRO A 60 0.75 -22.31 -6.24
N GLU A 61 0.01 -23.40 -6.45
CA GLU A 61 -1.31 -23.34 -7.07
C GLU A 61 -2.34 -22.86 -6.05
N ALA A 62 -2.30 -23.39 -4.82
CA ALA A 62 -3.11 -22.90 -3.71
C ALA A 62 -2.84 -21.43 -3.40
N LYS A 63 -1.57 -20.99 -3.46
CA LYS A 63 -1.19 -19.58 -3.28
C LYS A 63 -1.82 -18.67 -4.34
N LYS A 64 -1.76 -19.06 -5.61
CA LYS A 64 -2.40 -18.29 -6.70
C LYS A 64 -3.92 -18.27 -6.55
N GLU A 65 -4.54 -19.39 -6.17
CA GLU A 65 -5.98 -19.48 -5.91
C GLU A 65 -6.43 -18.53 -4.80
N LEU A 66 -5.73 -18.58 -3.66
CA LEU A 66 -5.97 -17.70 -2.54
C LEU A 66 -5.81 -16.23 -2.95
N GLY A 67 -4.72 -15.89 -3.65
CA GLY A 67 -4.46 -14.51 -4.04
C GLY A 67 -5.51 -13.96 -5.01
N ARG A 68 -5.98 -14.73 -5.99
CA ARG A 68 -7.10 -14.29 -6.86
C ARG A 68 -8.38 -14.01 -6.05
N ALA A 69 -8.74 -14.88 -5.12
CA ALA A 69 -9.92 -14.70 -4.27
C ALA A 69 -9.76 -13.48 -3.35
N ALA A 70 -8.58 -13.34 -2.76
CA ALA A 70 -8.19 -12.24 -1.91
C ALA A 70 -8.27 -10.88 -2.63
N TRP A 71 -7.67 -10.77 -3.81
CA TRP A 71 -7.69 -9.55 -4.62
C TRP A 71 -9.09 -9.18 -5.09
N LYS A 72 -9.90 -10.16 -5.51
CA LYS A 72 -11.30 -9.90 -5.87
C LYS A 72 -12.07 -9.29 -4.70
N TYR A 73 -11.98 -9.87 -3.50
CA TYR A 73 -12.63 -9.30 -2.32
C TYR A 73 -12.09 -7.92 -1.96
N PHE A 74 -10.76 -7.78 -1.95
CA PHE A 74 -10.06 -6.56 -1.58
C PHE A 74 -10.47 -5.38 -2.46
N HIS A 75 -10.36 -5.52 -3.78
CA HIS A 75 -10.72 -4.44 -4.70
C HIS A 75 -12.22 -4.17 -4.72
N THR A 76 -13.06 -5.20 -4.56
CA THR A 76 -14.52 -5.00 -4.43
C THR A 76 -14.85 -4.18 -3.18
N LEU A 77 -14.21 -4.44 -2.03
CA LEU A 77 -14.39 -3.68 -0.81
C LEU A 77 -14.01 -2.20 -1.02
N LEU A 78 -12.85 -1.95 -1.63
CA LEU A 78 -12.37 -0.58 -1.86
C LEU A 78 -13.23 0.17 -2.87
N ALA A 79 -13.68 -0.49 -3.95
CA ALA A 79 -14.60 0.07 -4.93
C ALA A 79 -16.00 0.37 -4.34
N ARG A 80 -16.34 -0.24 -3.19
CA ARG A 80 -17.62 -0.02 -2.49
C ARG A 80 -17.53 0.86 -1.27
N TYR A 81 -16.34 1.34 -0.96
CA TYR A 81 -16.14 2.32 0.09
C TYR A 81 -16.93 3.62 -0.20
N PRO A 82 -17.35 4.41 0.82
CA PRO A 82 -18.08 5.65 0.60
C PRO A 82 -17.27 6.69 -0.16
N ASP A 83 -17.93 7.51 -0.98
CA ASP A 83 -17.29 8.64 -1.64
C ASP A 83 -16.87 9.71 -0.61
N GLU A 84 -17.68 9.92 0.42
CA GLU A 84 -17.44 10.83 1.54
C GLU A 84 -17.51 10.07 2.89
N PRO A 85 -16.45 9.34 3.27
CA PRO A 85 -16.44 8.54 4.49
C PRO A 85 -16.27 9.41 5.74
N SER A 86 -17.01 9.06 6.80
CA SER A 86 -16.81 9.61 8.15
C SER A 86 -15.45 9.21 8.73
N GLU A 87 -14.95 9.94 9.72
CA GLU A 87 -13.68 9.63 10.38
C GLU A 87 -13.64 8.19 10.93
N GLN A 88 -14.75 7.72 11.50
CA GLN A 88 -14.86 6.36 12.00
C GLN A 88 -14.78 5.31 10.88
N GLU A 89 -15.39 5.56 9.71
CA GLU A 89 -15.27 4.67 8.55
C GLU A 89 -13.84 4.63 8.00
N ARG A 90 -13.12 5.75 8.07
CA ARG A 90 -11.70 5.85 7.68
C ARG A 90 -10.80 5.05 8.61
N GLU A 91 -11.06 5.13 9.91
CA GLU A 91 -10.36 4.35 10.92
C GLU A 91 -10.63 2.84 10.76
N LYS A 92 -11.90 2.46 10.51
CA LYS A 92 -12.28 1.07 10.24
C LYS A 92 -11.56 0.51 9.02
N LEU A 93 -11.52 1.26 7.91
CA LEU A 93 -10.81 0.82 6.71
C LEU A 93 -9.29 0.70 6.97
N THR A 94 -8.70 1.69 7.65
CA THR A 94 -7.28 1.65 7.99
C THR A 94 -6.94 0.43 8.85
N THR A 95 -7.73 0.17 9.89
CA THR A 95 -7.57 -0.98 10.78
C THR A 95 -7.74 -2.28 10.02
N PHE A 96 -8.80 -2.39 9.21
CA PHE A 96 -9.04 -3.55 8.36
C PHE A 96 -7.84 -3.86 7.47
N LEU A 97 -7.24 -2.86 6.79
CA LEU A 97 -6.12 -3.08 5.87
C LEU A 97 -4.84 -3.56 6.59
N HIS A 98 -4.57 -3.06 7.79
CA HIS A 98 -3.44 -3.56 8.60
C HIS A 98 -3.69 -5.00 9.07
N LEU A 99 -4.88 -5.28 9.60
CA LEU A 99 -5.26 -6.63 10.02
C LEU A 99 -5.27 -7.61 8.83
N TYR A 100 -5.73 -7.17 7.67
CA TYR A 100 -5.74 -7.97 6.45
C TYR A 100 -4.32 -8.36 6.04
N ALA A 101 -3.35 -7.45 6.14
CA ALA A 101 -1.95 -7.76 5.87
C ALA A 101 -1.34 -8.72 6.93
N GLU A 102 -1.59 -8.49 8.21
CA GLU A 102 -1.05 -9.31 9.31
C GLU A 102 -1.64 -10.73 9.35
N LEU A 103 -2.91 -10.88 9.01
CA LEU A 103 -3.65 -12.15 9.04
C LEU A 103 -3.68 -12.86 7.68
N TYR A 104 -2.97 -12.36 6.67
CA TYR A 104 -2.97 -12.96 5.35
C TYR A 104 -2.44 -14.42 5.39
N PRO A 105 -3.17 -15.43 4.86
CA PRO A 105 -2.83 -16.84 5.10
C PRO A 105 -1.49 -17.34 4.54
N CYS A 106 -0.90 -16.63 3.57
CA CYS A 106 0.46 -16.88 3.12
C CYS A 106 1.44 -16.06 3.96
N GLY A 107 2.17 -16.70 4.88
CA GLY A 107 3.04 -16.01 5.84
C GLY A 107 4.13 -15.14 5.19
N GLU A 108 4.80 -15.61 4.14
CA GLU A 108 5.77 -14.79 3.41
C GLU A 108 5.13 -13.61 2.66
N CYS A 109 3.91 -13.80 2.14
CA CYS A 109 3.14 -12.74 1.49
C CYS A 109 2.69 -11.68 2.51
N SER A 110 2.30 -12.11 3.73
CA SER A 110 1.95 -11.23 4.85
C SER A 110 3.11 -10.31 5.23
N VAL A 111 4.32 -10.85 5.39
CA VAL A 111 5.52 -10.04 5.70
C VAL A 111 5.77 -8.97 4.63
N HIS A 112 5.64 -9.34 3.35
CA HIS A 112 5.78 -8.39 2.26
C HIS A 112 4.70 -7.30 2.32
N PHE A 113 3.44 -7.66 2.57
CA PHE A 113 2.35 -6.69 2.62
C PHE A 113 2.47 -5.76 3.82
N VAL A 114 2.77 -6.27 5.02
CA VAL A 114 3.02 -5.46 6.22
C VAL A 114 4.15 -4.44 5.99
N ASN A 115 5.21 -4.83 5.30
CA ASN A 115 6.29 -3.90 4.95
C ASN A 115 5.88 -2.90 3.86
N ALA A 116 5.05 -3.31 2.90
CA ALA A 116 4.49 -2.42 1.89
C ALA A 116 3.62 -1.32 2.54
N LEU A 117 2.81 -1.65 3.54
CA LEU A 117 1.97 -0.68 4.26
C LEU A 117 2.79 0.42 4.96
N LYS A 118 4.01 0.12 5.43
CA LYS A 118 4.90 1.12 6.04
C LYS A 118 5.40 2.14 5.01
N LYS A 119 5.63 1.70 3.77
CA LYS A 119 6.13 2.55 2.68
C LYS A 119 5.01 3.28 1.94
N TYR A 120 3.84 2.65 1.86
CA TYR A 120 2.69 3.10 1.08
C TYR A 120 1.44 3.03 1.97
N PRO A 121 1.27 3.98 2.91
CA PRO A 121 0.18 3.93 3.87
C PRO A 121 -1.20 4.00 3.20
N PRO A 122 -2.22 3.31 3.75
CA PRO A 122 -3.59 3.35 3.23
C PRO A 122 -4.12 4.76 2.98
N GLN A 123 -4.74 4.95 1.81
CA GLN A 123 -5.47 6.17 1.49
C GLN A 123 -6.96 5.93 1.67
N THR A 124 -7.56 6.53 2.69
CA THR A 124 -8.96 6.26 3.08
C THR A 124 -9.85 7.48 2.94
N SER A 125 -9.42 8.54 2.25
CA SER A 125 -10.18 9.79 2.19
C SER A 125 -11.46 9.72 1.34
N SER A 126 -11.56 8.77 0.43
CA SER A 126 -12.73 8.54 -0.44
C SER A 126 -12.64 7.17 -1.10
N ARG A 127 -13.74 6.72 -1.71
CA ARG A 127 -13.78 5.53 -2.58
C ARG A 127 -12.65 5.53 -3.61
N PHE A 128 -12.53 6.62 -4.36
CA PHE A 128 -11.52 6.76 -5.40
C PHE A 128 -10.10 6.64 -4.84
N ALA A 129 -9.81 7.34 -3.74
CA ALA A 129 -8.49 7.29 -3.10
C ALA A 129 -8.15 5.87 -2.62
N ALA A 130 -9.13 5.19 -2.01
CA ALA A 130 -8.99 3.81 -1.52
C ALA A 130 -8.74 2.82 -2.67
N ALA A 131 -9.57 2.85 -3.71
CA ALA A 131 -9.46 1.95 -4.86
C ALA A 131 -8.15 2.18 -5.65
N MET A 132 -7.78 3.43 -5.89
CA MET A 132 -6.52 3.76 -6.56
C MET A 132 -5.30 3.31 -5.75
N TRP A 133 -5.32 3.50 -4.42
CA TRP A 133 -4.27 2.99 -3.55
C TRP A 133 -4.19 1.46 -3.58
N GLY A 134 -5.34 0.78 -3.53
CA GLY A 134 -5.40 -0.67 -3.63
C GLY A 134 -4.79 -1.19 -4.94
N CYS A 135 -5.13 -0.55 -6.06
CA CYS A 135 -4.53 -0.84 -7.36
C CYS A 135 -3.01 -0.63 -7.37
N HIS A 136 -2.54 0.49 -6.80
CA HIS A 136 -1.12 0.79 -6.71
C HIS A 136 -0.35 -0.29 -5.95
N ILE A 137 -0.88 -0.74 -4.81
CA ILE A 137 -0.30 -1.83 -4.01
C ILE A 137 -0.29 -3.14 -4.80
N HIS A 138 -1.39 -3.48 -5.49
CA HIS A 138 -1.45 -4.68 -6.32
C HIS A 138 -0.38 -4.64 -7.42
N ASN A 139 -0.15 -3.49 -8.05
CA ASN A 139 0.92 -3.31 -9.02
C ASN A 139 2.33 -3.43 -8.43
N LYS A 140 2.54 -3.19 -7.13
CA LYS A 140 3.82 -3.53 -6.47
C LYS A 140 4.03 -5.03 -6.38
N VAL A 141 2.96 -5.79 -6.13
CA VAL A 141 3.01 -7.26 -6.16
C VAL A 141 3.23 -7.76 -7.60
N ASN A 142 2.52 -7.19 -8.59
CA ASN A 142 2.73 -7.51 -10.00
C ASN A 142 4.19 -7.29 -10.42
N ALA A 143 4.78 -6.14 -10.08
CA ALA A 143 6.19 -5.87 -10.37
C ALA A 143 7.15 -6.86 -9.68
N PHE A 144 6.88 -7.23 -8.43
CA PHE A 144 7.66 -8.25 -7.70
C PHE A 144 7.57 -9.63 -8.35
N LEU A 145 6.41 -9.97 -8.91
CA LEU A 145 6.15 -11.23 -9.61
C LEU A 145 6.43 -11.15 -11.13
N GLU A 146 7.06 -10.07 -11.61
CA GLU A 146 7.37 -9.82 -13.02
C GLU A 146 6.15 -9.90 -13.97
N LYS A 147 5.01 -9.40 -13.50
CA LYS A 147 3.76 -9.33 -14.24
C LYS A 147 3.56 -7.96 -14.90
N PRO A 148 2.76 -7.88 -15.99
CA PRO A 148 2.36 -6.60 -16.57
C PRO A 148 1.67 -5.70 -15.55
N GLU A 149 1.93 -4.39 -15.65
CA GLU A 149 1.22 -3.39 -14.86
C GLU A 149 -0.25 -3.34 -15.28
N TYR A 150 -1.14 -3.27 -14.30
CA TYR A 150 -2.56 -3.04 -14.53
C TYR A 150 -2.88 -1.54 -14.59
N ASP A 151 -3.73 -1.15 -15.54
CA ASP A 151 -4.18 0.23 -15.72
C ASP A 151 -5.20 0.63 -14.64
N CYS A 152 -4.71 1.31 -13.60
CA CYS A 152 -5.56 1.76 -12.49
C CYS A 152 -6.67 2.74 -12.89
N THR A 153 -6.63 3.37 -14.08
CA THR A 153 -7.68 4.31 -14.49
C THR A 153 -9.06 3.65 -14.62
N LYS A 154 -9.09 2.33 -14.77
CA LYS A 154 -10.31 1.52 -14.91
C LYS A 154 -10.74 0.84 -13.61
N ILE A 155 -10.03 1.04 -12.50
CA ILE A 155 -10.19 0.21 -11.29
C ILE A 155 -11.63 0.20 -10.75
N LEU A 156 -12.33 1.34 -10.78
CA LEU A 156 -13.71 1.45 -10.29
C LEU A 156 -14.72 0.84 -11.26
N GLU A 157 -14.45 0.85 -12.57
CA GLU A 157 -15.29 0.23 -13.59
C GLU A 157 -15.13 -1.29 -13.56
N ASP A 158 -13.88 -1.75 -13.45
CA ASP A 158 -13.52 -3.16 -13.50
C ASP A 158 -13.99 -3.91 -12.24
N TYR A 159 -13.88 -3.32 -11.05
CA TYR A 159 -14.35 -3.91 -9.79
C TYR A 159 -15.72 -3.43 -9.32
N ASP A 160 -16.55 -2.94 -10.24
CA ASP A 160 -17.96 -2.77 -9.94
C ASP A 160 -18.59 -4.12 -9.52
N CYS A 161 -19.28 -4.13 -8.37
CA CYS A 161 -19.87 -5.33 -7.81
C CYS A 161 -21.25 -5.67 -8.39
N GLY A 162 -21.77 -4.87 -9.31
CA GLY A 162 -23.16 -4.97 -9.78
C GLY A 162 -24.18 -4.65 -8.69
N CYS A 163 -23.76 -3.92 -7.67
CA CYS A 163 -24.63 -3.45 -6.60
C CYS A 163 -25.39 -2.21 -7.10
N GLY A 164 -26.68 -2.12 -6.78
CA GLY A 164 -27.48 -0.96 -7.15
C GLY A 164 -27.04 0.33 -6.46
N ASP A 165 -27.60 1.45 -6.95
CA ASP A 165 -27.55 2.71 -6.23
C ASP A 165 -28.26 2.61 -4.86
N GLU A 166 -28.32 3.71 -4.13
CA GLU A 166 -28.96 3.82 -2.81
C GLU A 166 -30.47 3.48 -2.82
N ASN A 167 -31.09 3.41 -4.01
CA ASN A 167 -32.47 2.96 -4.21
C ASN A 167 -32.56 1.47 -4.63
N GLY A 168 -31.43 0.75 -4.63
CA GLY A 168 -31.34 -0.64 -5.05
C GLY A 168 -31.51 -0.84 -6.55
N LYS A 169 -31.44 0.22 -7.37
CA LYS A 169 -31.51 0.09 -8.83
C LYS A 169 -30.12 -0.23 -9.38
N ILE A 170 -29.99 -1.44 -9.91
CA ILE A 170 -28.85 -1.83 -10.74
C ILE A 170 -29.04 -1.14 -12.08
N SER A 171 -28.16 -0.19 -12.43
CA SER A 171 -28.18 0.39 -13.78
C SER A 171 -27.90 -0.69 -14.81
N ASP A 172 -28.50 -0.60 -16.00
CA ASP A 172 -28.31 -1.61 -17.05
C ASP A 172 -26.85 -1.72 -17.52
N ALA A 173 -26.03 -0.68 -17.28
CA ALA A 173 -24.58 -0.69 -17.48
C ALA A 173 -23.80 -1.43 -16.37
N LEU A 174 -24.40 -1.67 -15.20
CA LEU A 174 -23.82 -2.32 -14.01
C LEU A 174 -24.17 -3.82 -13.91
N LYS A 175 -24.78 -4.41 -14.94
CA LYS A 175 -25.26 -5.81 -14.92
C LYS A 175 -24.15 -6.88 -15.05
N LEU A 176 -22.90 -6.48 -15.30
CA LEU A 176 -21.78 -7.39 -15.49
C LEU A 176 -20.60 -6.89 -14.66
N ASN A 177 -20.18 -7.68 -13.66
CA ASN A 177 -18.86 -7.56 -13.04
C ASN A 177 -17.81 -7.40 -14.15
N GLY A 178 -17.27 -6.19 -14.36
CA GLY A 178 -16.36 -5.87 -15.47
C GLY A 178 -15.06 -6.67 -15.43
N VAL A 179 -14.71 -7.18 -14.24
CA VAL A 179 -13.65 -8.14 -14.00
C VAL A 179 -14.20 -9.56 -13.98
N SER A 180 -13.94 -10.28 -15.06
CA SER A 180 -14.06 -11.74 -15.09
C SER A 180 -12.98 -12.36 -14.20
N LEU A 181 -13.24 -13.57 -13.67
CA LEU A 181 -12.21 -14.39 -13.01
C LEU A 181 -10.96 -14.58 -13.90
N GLU A 182 -11.10 -14.44 -15.22
CA GLU A 182 -9.99 -14.47 -16.16
C GLU A 182 -9.10 -13.22 -16.10
N LYS A 183 -9.68 -12.01 -15.95
CA LYS A 183 -8.91 -10.76 -15.75
C LYS A 183 -8.13 -10.82 -14.43
N GLU A 184 -8.77 -11.27 -13.34
CA GLU A 184 -8.06 -11.56 -12.07
C GLU A 184 -7.01 -12.66 -12.27
N GLY A 185 -7.32 -13.69 -13.05
CA GLY A 185 -6.42 -14.79 -13.36
C GLY A 185 -5.10 -14.33 -14.00
N LYS A 186 -5.16 -13.28 -14.83
CA LYS A 186 -3.98 -12.69 -15.47
C LYS A 186 -3.11 -11.90 -14.47
N GLN A 187 -3.73 -11.30 -13.46
CA GLN A 187 -3.00 -10.64 -12.37
C GLN A 187 -2.48 -11.64 -11.34
N GLY A 188 -3.19 -12.74 -11.09
CA GLY A 188 -2.77 -13.81 -10.19
C GLY A 188 -2.66 -13.35 -8.73
N GLY A 189 -2.29 -14.30 -7.87
CA GLY A 189 -2.00 -14.08 -6.46
C GLY A 189 -0.53 -13.83 -6.21
#